data_AF-A0A9W4R9I1-F1
#
_entry.id   AF-A0A9W4R9I1-F1
#
_cell.length_a   1.000
_cell.length_b   1.000
_cell.length_c   1.000
_cell.angle_alpha   90.00
_cell.angle_beta   90.00
_cell.angle_gamma   90.00
#
_symmetry.space_group_name_H-M   'P 1'
#
loop_
_entity.id
_entity.type
_entity.pdbx_description
1 polymer ?
#
loop_
_entity_poly.entity_id
_entity_poly.type
_entity_poly.pdbx_seq_one_letter_code
_entity_poly.pdbx_strand_id
1 'polypeptide(L)'
;MAKEQPEALATFAATARNDGKKPKDIGLHATPETKGITTDPKKKATAATKVLREGVLHKDQGAEKAIDALPDRTRDTKRHK
;
A
#
# COMPACT_ATOMS: atom_id res chain seq x y z
N MET A 1 -1.68 5.99 -22.06
CA MET A 1 -2.13 6.96 -21.02
C MET A 1 -2.53 6.16 -19.78
N ALA A 2 -1.83 6.33 -18.64
CA ALA A 2 -2.21 5.87 -17.27
C ALA A 2 -0.97 5.72 -16.35
N LYS A 3 -0.22 6.80 -16.08
CA LYS A 3 0.93 6.72 -15.14
C LYS A 3 1.04 7.88 -14.16
N GLU A 4 0.00 8.72 -14.10
CA GLU A 4 0.03 9.96 -13.33
C GLU A 4 -0.99 9.98 -12.20
N GLN A 5 -1.96 9.07 -12.15
CA GLN A 5 -2.98 9.13 -11.10
C GLN A 5 -2.42 8.69 -9.73
N PRO A 6 -2.66 9.48 -8.66
CA PRO A 6 -2.26 9.11 -7.31
C PRO A 6 -3.03 7.88 -6.82
N GLU A 7 -2.37 7.04 -6.01
CA GLU A 7 -3.05 5.89 -5.41
C GLU A 7 -4.11 6.37 -4.41
N ALA A 8 -5.35 5.86 -4.56
CA ALA A 8 -6.48 6.28 -3.73
C ALA A 8 -6.25 6.03 -2.23
N LEU A 9 -5.63 4.90 -1.89
CA LEU A 9 -5.30 4.55 -0.51
C LEU A 9 -4.17 5.43 0.05
N ALA A 10 -3.18 5.79 -0.77
CA ALA A 10 -2.11 6.69 -0.34
C ALA A 10 -2.63 8.11 -0.12
N THR A 11 -3.58 8.55 -0.95
CA THR A 11 -4.30 9.81 -0.78
C THR A 11 -5.10 9.82 0.51
N PHE A 12 -5.83 8.73 0.79
CA PHE A 12 -6.56 8.57 2.05
C PHE A 12 -5.62 8.63 3.26
N ALA A 13 -4.49 7.91 3.23
CA ALA A 13 -3.49 7.97 4.30
C ALA A 13 -2.89 9.37 4.49
N ALA A 14 -2.62 10.10 3.41
CA ALA A 14 -2.14 11.48 3.47
C ALA A 14 -3.20 12.43 4.07
N THR A 15 -4.48 12.26 3.72
CA THR A 15 -5.58 13.04 4.32
C THR A 15 -5.75 12.77 5.81
N ALA A 16 -5.62 11.50 6.23
CA ALA A 16 -5.72 11.11 7.63
C ALA A 16 -4.61 11.74 8.49
N ARG A 17 -3.40 11.88 7.93
CA ARG A 17 -2.28 12.57 8.60
C ARG A 17 -2.40 14.09 8.65
N ASN A 18 -3.33 14.67 7.90
CA ASN A 18 -3.54 16.12 7.78
C ASN A 18 -4.88 16.55 8.43
N ASP A 19 -5.21 15.99 9.60
CA ASP A 19 -6.46 16.27 10.33
C ASP A 19 -7.73 16.05 9.50
N GLY A 20 -7.71 15.08 8.58
CA GLY A 20 -8.82 14.81 7.66
C GLY A 20 -9.01 15.88 6.57
N LYS A 21 -8.14 16.90 6.50
CA LYS A 21 -8.19 17.92 5.46
C LYS A 21 -7.56 17.40 4.18
N LYS A 22 -8.33 17.50 3.09
CA LYS A 22 -7.87 17.22 1.74
C LYS A 22 -6.59 18.03 1.45
N PRO A 23 -5.44 17.40 1.15
CA PRO A 23 -4.24 18.08 0.71
C PRO A 23 -4.55 19.06 -0.43
N LYS A 24 -3.95 20.25 -0.40
CA LYS A 24 -4.18 21.29 -1.41
C LYS A 24 -3.74 20.83 -2.81
N ASP A 25 -2.73 19.97 -2.89
CA ASP A 25 -2.17 19.40 -4.13
C ASP A 25 -2.68 17.98 -4.46
N ILE A 26 -3.95 17.67 -4.23
CA ILE A 26 -4.56 16.51 -4.91
C ILE A 26 -4.85 16.91 -6.37
N GLY A 27 -3.80 16.90 -7.19
CA GLY A 27 -3.88 17.06 -8.64
C GLY A 27 -4.11 15.72 -9.35
N LEU A 28 -4.30 15.78 -10.68
CA LEU A 28 -4.31 14.62 -11.58
C LEU A 28 -2.98 13.85 -11.56
N HIS A 29 -1.92 14.45 -11.01
CA HIS A 29 -0.57 13.94 -10.94
C HIS A 29 -0.23 13.44 -9.53
N ALA A 30 0.48 12.31 -9.47
CA ALA A 30 0.89 11.69 -8.24
C ALA A 30 2.09 12.40 -7.60
N THR A 31 1.96 12.76 -6.33
CA THR A 31 3.03 13.31 -5.48
C THR A 31 3.98 12.21 -5.01
N PRO A 32 5.20 12.50 -4.52
CA PRO A 32 6.06 11.46 -3.92
C PRO A 32 5.35 10.61 -2.85
N GLU A 33 4.44 11.22 -2.08
CA GLU A 33 3.67 10.60 -1.00
C GLU A 33 2.54 9.69 -1.53
N THR A 34 1.97 10.03 -2.69
CA THR A 34 0.81 9.35 -3.30
C THR A 34 1.12 8.54 -4.56
N LYS A 35 2.36 8.64 -5.07
CA LYS A 35 2.85 7.87 -6.22
C LYS A 35 2.94 6.41 -5.87
N GLY A 36 2.58 5.55 -6.83
CA GLY A 36 2.66 4.12 -6.63
C GLY A 36 4.06 3.64 -6.30
N ILE A 37 4.13 2.65 -5.42
CA ILE A 37 5.38 2.04 -5.00
C ILE A 37 5.81 1.04 -6.08
N THR A 38 7.02 1.25 -6.63
CA THR A 38 7.61 0.30 -7.59
C THR A 38 7.79 -1.05 -6.91
N THR A 39 7.27 -2.10 -7.54
CA THR A 39 7.31 -3.47 -6.99
C THR A 39 7.13 -4.49 -8.12
N ASP A 40 7.36 -5.76 -7.80
CA ASP A 40 7.13 -6.87 -8.73
C ASP A 40 5.65 -7.31 -8.67
N PRO A 41 4.89 -7.19 -9.77
CA PRO A 41 3.49 -7.62 -9.82
C PRO A 41 3.28 -9.09 -9.46
N LYS A 42 4.23 -9.97 -9.80
CA LYS A 42 4.12 -11.41 -9.48
C LYS A 42 4.21 -11.67 -7.98
N LYS A 43 5.06 -10.91 -7.27
CA LYS A 43 5.16 -11.00 -5.80
C LYS A 43 3.88 -10.53 -5.14
N LYS A 44 3.27 -9.43 -5.64
CA LYS A 44 1.95 -8.96 -5.16
C LYS A 44 0.87 -10.01 -5.35
N ALA A 45 0.75 -10.59 -6.55
CA ALA A 45 -0.23 -11.63 -6.82
C ALA A 45 -0.04 -12.87 -5.93
N THR A 46 1.21 -13.26 -5.68
CA THR A 46 1.54 -14.38 -4.80
C THR A 46 1.13 -14.11 -3.36
N ALA A 47 1.45 -12.94 -2.81
CA ALA A 47 1.05 -12.56 -1.46
C ALA A 47 -0.48 -12.52 -1.32
N ALA A 48 -1.18 -11.89 -2.27
CA ALA A 48 -2.65 -11.83 -2.28
C ALA A 48 -3.27 -13.24 -2.34
N THR A 49 -2.73 -14.12 -3.18
CA THR A 49 -3.20 -15.52 -3.28
C THR A 49 -3.07 -16.25 -1.96
N LYS A 50 -1.95 -16.06 -1.24
CA LYS A 50 -1.75 -16.68 0.08
C LYS A 50 -2.76 -16.15 1.10
N VAL A 51 -2.95 -14.84 1.19
CA VAL A 51 -3.95 -14.22 2.08
C VAL A 51 -5.34 -14.82 1.85
N LEU A 52 -5.78 -14.88 0.59
CA LEU A 52 -7.09 -15.42 0.25
C LEU A 52 -7.21 -16.91 0.58
N ARG A 53 -6.16 -17.70 0.33
CA ARG A 53 -6.14 -19.12 0.67
C ARG A 53 -6.15 -19.37 2.17
N GLU A 54 -5.39 -18.62 2.97
CA GLU A 54 -5.41 -18.76 4.43
C GLU A 54 -6.78 -18.44 5.00
N GLY A 55 -7.42 -17.36 4.53
CA GLY A 55 -8.75 -16.97 4.98
C GLY A 55 -9.81 -18.03 4.70
N VAL A 56 -9.70 -18.75 3.58
CA VAL A 56 -10.62 -19.84 3.20
C VAL A 56 -10.30 -21.16 3.90
N LEU A 57 -9.01 -21.51 3.98
CA LEU A 57 -8.58 -22.82 4.50
C LEU A 57 -8.42 -22.84 6.02
N HIS A 58 -8.39 -21.67 6.66
CA HIS A 58 -8.07 -21.48 8.08
C HIS A 58 -6.77 -22.18 8.50
N LYS A 59 -5.80 -22.19 7.59
CA LYS A 59 -4.47 -22.80 7.77
C LYS A 59 -3.41 -21.81 7.30
N ASP A 60 -2.26 -21.81 7.97
CA ASP A 60 -1.10 -21.03 7.57
C ASP A 60 -0.62 -21.43 6.15
N GLN A 61 -0.42 -20.44 5.29
CA GLN A 61 0.13 -20.51 3.93
C GLN A 61 1.33 -19.54 3.78
N GLY A 62 1.79 -18.95 4.89
CA GLY A 62 2.85 -17.96 4.95
C GLY A 62 2.47 -16.63 4.30
N ALA A 63 1.23 -16.16 4.45
CA ALA A 63 0.77 -14.88 3.93
C ALA A 63 1.48 -13.72 4.62
N GLU A 64 1.60 -13.71 5.94
CA GLU A 64 2.32 -12.66 6.68
C GLU A 64 3.74 -12.46 6.14
N LYS A 65 4.53 -13.54 6.03
CA LYS A 65 5.89 -13.49 5.46
C LYS A 65 5.91 -12.97 4.02
N ALA A 66 4.91 -13.32 3.22
CA ALA A 66 4.81 -12.85 1.84
C ALA A 66 4.45 -11.36 1.76
N ILE A 67 3.63 -10.85 2.68
CA ILE A 67 3.30 -9.43 2.83
C ILE A 67 4.52 -8.67 3.34
N ASP A 68 5.26 -9.19 4.31
CA ASP A 68 6.47 -8.57 4.88
C ASP A 68 7.59 -8.39 3.85
N ALA A 69 7.67 -9.28 2.85
CA ALA A 69 8.62 -9.17 1.75
C ALA A 69 8.25 -8.11 0.70
N LEU A 70 7.03 -7.53 0.74
CA LEU A 70 6.61 -6.48 -0.17
C LEU A 70 7.00 -5.09 0.37
N PRO A 71 7.37 -4.15 -0.52
CA PRO A 71 7.66 -2.80 -0.11
C PRO A 71 6.38 -2.13 0.44
N ASP A 72 6.51 -1.54 1.63
CA ASP A 72 5.40 -0.93 2.36
C ASP A 72 5.83 0.43 2.93
N ARG A 73 5.17 1.49 2.46
CA ARG A 73 5.45 2.89 2.85
C ARG A 73 4.98 3.21 4.28
N THR A 74 4.25 2.31 4.94
CA THR A 74 3.71 2.49 6.30
C THR A 74 4.54 1.81 7.38
N ARG A 75 5.39 0.83 7.01
CA ARG A 75 6.26 0.11 7.97
C ARG A 75 7.47 0.92 8.43
N ASP A 76 7.96 1.83 7.57
CA ASP A 76 9.17 2.63 7.83
C ASP A 76 8.92 3.94 8.60
N THR A 77 7.69 4.21 9.04
CA THR A 77 7.50 5.25 10.06
C THR A 77 8.04 4.69 11.37
N LYS A 78 9.32 5.01 11.67
CA LYS A 78 9.97 4.77 12.96
C LYS A 78 8.94 4.85 14.08
N ARG A 79 8.78 3.76 14.84
CA ARG A 79 8.14 3.80 16.15
C ARG A 79 8.82 4.90 16.97
N HIS A 80 8.25 6.10 16.97
CA HIS A 80 8.49 7.04 18.04
C HIS A 80 7.76 6.44 19.25
N LYS A 81 8.56 5.77 20.07
CA LYS A 81 8.19 5.39 21.42
C LYS A 81 8.32 6.62 22.33
#